data_AF-A0A9N7RIC3-F1
#
_entry.id   AF-A0A9N7RIC3-F1
#
_cell.length_a   1.000
_cell.length_b   1.000
_cell.length_c   1.000
_cell.angle_alpha   90.00
_cell.angle_beta   90.00
_cell.angle_gamma   90.00
#
_symmetry.space_group_name_H-M   'P 1'
#
loop_
_entity.id
_entity.type
_entity.pdbx_description
1 polymer ?
#
loop_
_entity_poly.entity_id
_entity_poly.type
_entity_poly.pdbx_seq_one_letter_code
_entity_poly.pdbx_strand_id
1 'polypeptide(L)' 'KWENFLPWAEYWYNTTYHESTKMTPFELVYGCKPPTLINYSKGGSVNDEVGRELEEQDLMLRELKKNLEGSINRTEAF' A
#
# COMPACT_ATOMS: atom_id res chain seq x y z
N LYS A 1 -0.88 10.78 -16.39
CA LYS A 1 -0.65 10.91 -14.93
C LYS A 1 -1.00 9.62 -14.14
N TRP A 2 -0.96 8.44 -14.75
CA TRP A 2 -1.04 7.14 -14.04
C TRP A 2 0.35 6.59 -13.69
N GLU A 3 1.31 6.85 -14.57
CA GLU A 3 2.72 6.44 -14.43
C GLU A 3 3.34 6.87 -13.09
N ASN A 4 2.94 8.04 -12.56
CA ASN A 4 3.41 8.52 -11.25
C ASN A 4 2.97 7.62 -10.08
N PHE A 5 1.91 6.83 -10.25
CA PHE A 5 1.39 5.89 -9.25
C PHE A 5 1.89 4.46 -9.47
N LEU A 6 2.64 4.21 -10.56
CA LEU A 6 3.17 2.87 -10.85
C LEU A 6 4.08 2.36 -9.73
N PRO A 7 4.99 3.17 -9.14
CA PRO A 7 5.79 2.72 -7.99
C PRO A 7 4.94 2.36 -6.78
N TRP A 8 3.82 3.07 -6.57
CA TRP A 8 2.88 2.80 -5.47
C TRP A 8 2.12 1.49 -5.67
N ALA A 9 1.66 1.24 -6.90
CA ALA A 9 1.01 0.00 -7.25
C ALA A 9 1.96 -1.21 -7.12
N GLU A 10 3.20 -1.07 -7.58
CA GLU A 10 4.23 -2.09 -7.45
C GLU A 10 4.57 -2.37 -5.98
N TYR A 11 4.76 -1.31 -5.18
CA TYR A 11 4.99 -1.43 -3.74
C TYR A 11 3.84 -2.16 -3.05
N TRP A 12 2.61 -1.78 -3.33
CA TRP A 12 1.42 -2.38 -2.75
C TRP A 12 1.30 -3.87 -3.10
N TYR A 13 1.53 -4.22 -4.37
CA TYR A 13 1.55 -5.62 -4.82
C TYR A 13 2.64 -6.45 -4.13
N ASN A 14 3.85 -5.90 -4.02
CA ASN A 14 4.99 -6.60 -3.42
C ASN A 14 4.83 -6.84 -1.92
N THR A 15 4.10 -5.97 -1.21
CA THR A 15 3.98 -6.01 0.26
C THR A 15 2.65 -6.56 0.76
N THR A 16 1.68 -6.81 -0.12
CA THR A 16 0.37 -7.38 0.23
C THR A 16 0.45 -8.90 0.33
N TYR A 17 -0.25 -9.48 1.31
CA TYR A 17 -0.33 -10.93 1.46
C TYR A 17 -1.13 -11.56 0.31
N HIS A 18 -0.55 -12.57 -0.32
CA HIS A 18 -1.19 -13.30 -1.41
C HIS A 18 -1.60 -14.70 -0.95
N GLU A 19 -2.87 -15.04 -1.10
CA GLU A 19 -3.43 -16.34 -0.71
C GLU A 19 -2.81 -17.52 -1.49
N SER A 20 -2.43 -17.29 -2.74
CA SER A 20 -1.83 -18.31 -3.61
C SER A 20 -0.42 -18.73 -3.18
N THR A 21 0.37 -17.79 -2.66
CA THR A 21 1.75 -18.01 -2.19
C THR A 21 1.84 -18.16 -0.68
N LYS A 22 0.75 -17.87 0.05
CA LYS A 22 0.66 -17.84 1.52
C LYS A 22 1.72 -16.92 2.18
N MET A 23 2.27 -15.98 1.40
CA MET A 23 3.27 -14.99 1.80
C MET A 23 3.22 -13.81 0.82
N THR A 24 3.87 -12.70 1.16
CA THR A 24 4.00 -11.55 0.25
C THR A 24 4.98 -11.87 -0.89
N PRO A 25 4.80 -11.32 -2.10
CA PRO A 25 5.78 -11.47 -3.17
C PRO A 25 7.18 -10.99 -2.77
N PHE A 26 7.28 -9.95 -1.93
CA PHE A 26 8.55 -9.50 -1.36
C PHE A 26 9.22 -10.59 -0.51
N GLU A 27 8.47 -11.24 0.39
CA GLU A 27 8.98 -12.38 1.18
C GLU A 27 9.40 -13.54 0.29
N LEU A 28 8.65 -13.82 -0.79
CA LEU A 28 8.99 -14.88 -1.73
C LEU A 28 10.33 -14.62 -2.42
N VAL A 29 10.62 -13.37 -2.80
CA VAL A 29 11.83 -13.00 -3.54
C VAL A 29 13.04 -12.85 -2.61
N TYR A 30 12.86 -12.22 -1.44
CA TYR A 30 13.98 -11.83 -0.58
C TYR A 30 14.13 -12.67 0.69
N GLY A 31 13.15 -13.53 1.00
CA GLY A 31 13.18 -14.39 2.19
C GLY A 31 13.05 -13.64 3.52
N CYS A 32 12.70 -12.35 3.49
CA CYS A 32 12.52 -11.50 4.67
C CYS A 32 11.20 -10.74 4.58
N LYS A 33 10.65 -10.36 5.75
CA LYS A 33 9.39 -9.61 5.81
C LYS A 33 9.55 -8.23 5.16
N PRO A 34 8.53 -7.71 4.45
CA PRO A 34 8.59 -6.35 3.93
C PRO A 34 8.76 -5.34 5.08
N PRO A 35 9.54 -4.27 4.87
CA PRO A 35 9.65 -3.21 5.86
C PRO A 35 8.26 -2.61 6.12
N THR A 36 7.84 -2.61 7.38
CA THR A 36 6.57 -2.00 7.79
C THR A 36 6.62 -0.51 7.44
N LEU A 37 5.68 -0.03 6.62
CA LEU A 37 5.51 1.42 6.44
C LEU A 37 5.24 2.01 7.82
N ILE A 38 6.20 2.78 8.31
CA ILE A 38 5.99 3.62 9.48
C ILE A 38 4.90 4.59 9.06
N ASN A 39 3.70 4.45 9.65
CA ASN A 39 2.62 5.41 9.46
C ASN A 39 3.22 6.80 9.70
N TYR A 40 3.16 7.66 8.69
CA TYR A 40 3.64 9.02 8.83
C TYR A 40 2.89 9.68 9.99
N SER A 41 3.57 9.87 11.11
CA SER A 41 3.07 10.67 12.20
C SER A 41 3.32 12.13 11.83
N LYS A 42 2.28 12.95 11.91
CA LYS A 42 2.35 14.40 11.66
C LYS A 42 3.50 14.99 12.49
N GLY A 43 4.59 15.40 11.82
CA GLY A 43 5.83 15.90 12.44
C GLY A 43 7.09 15.03 12.26
N GLY A 44 7.03 13.90 11.54
CA GLY A 44 8.19 13.02 11.31
C GLY A 44 9.15 13.45 10.18
N SER A 45 8.73 14.36 9.30
CA SER A 45 9.54 14.88 8.19
C SER A 45 10.12 16.24 8.55
N VAL A 46 11.44 16.41 8.36
CA VAL A 46 12.12 17.72 8.48
C VAL A 46 11.71 18.66 7.33
N ASN A 47 11.10 18.13 6.27
CA ASN A 47 10.79 18.85 5.04
C ASN A 47 9.26 18.86 4.81
N ASP A 48 8.65 20.04 4.83
CA ASP A 48 7.18 20.25 4.76
C ASP A 48 6.56 19.68 3.48
N GLU A 49 7.27 19.74 2.36
CA GLU A 49 6.80 19.25 1.06
C GLU A 49 6.65 17.73 1.03
N VAL A 50 7.61 17.01 1.64
CA VAL A 50 7.55 15.55 1.81
C VAL A 50 6.41 15.17 2.76
N GLY A 51 6.14 15.99 3.78
CA GLY A 51 5.02 15.76 4.70
C GLY A 51 3.65 15.84 4.01
N ARG A 52 3.48 16.79 3.10
CA ARG A 52 2.24 16.94 2.32
C ARG A 52 2.05 15.79 1.33
N GLU A 53 3.11 15.36 0.67
CA GLU A 53 3.06 14.25 -0.30
C GLU A 53 2.73 12.92 0.39
N LEU A 54 3.26 12.69 1.60
CA LEU A 54 2.92 11.53 2.43
C LEU A 54 1.46 11.56 2.93
N GLU A 55 0.92 12.74 3.25
CA GLU A 55 -0.49 12.89 3.64
C GLU A 55 -1.44 12.60 2.47
N GLU A 56 -1.10 13.07 1.26
CA GLU A 56 -1.83 12.75 0.04
C GLU A 56 -1.79 11.24 -0.29
N GLN A 57 -0.65 10.58 -0.08
CA GLN A 57 -0.53 9.12 -0.26
C GLN A 57 -1.37 8.34 0.75
N ASP A 58 -1.36 8.72 2.03
CA ASP A 58 -2.16 8.05 3.05
C ASP A 58 -3.66 8.17 2.75
N LEU A 59 -4.09 9.32 2.21
CA LEU A 59 -5.47 9.54 1.77
C LEU A 59 -5.84 8.59 0.61
N MET A 60 -4.99 8.48 -0.42
CA MET A 60 -5.21 7.56 -1.54
C MET A 60 -5.22 6.10 -1.11
N LEU A 61 -4.27 5.69 -0.25
CA LEU A 61 -4.19 4.32 0.26
C LEU A 61 -5.46 3.92 1.01
N ARG A 62 -6.02 4.82 1.81
CA ARG A 62 -7.31 4.59 2.50
C ARG A 62 -8.46 4.41 1.54
N GLU A 63 -8.54 5.25 0.51
CA GLU A 63 -9.61 5.17 -0.48
C GLU A 63 -9.53 3.91 -1.34
N LEU A 64 -8.32 3.54 -1.76
CA LEU A 64 -8.06 2.27 -2.45
C LEU A 64 -8.43 1.07 -1.59
N LYS A 65 -8.03 1.05 -0.32
CA LYS A 65 -8.37 -0.02 0.61
C LYS A 65 -9.89 -0.17 0.78
N LYS A 66 -10.61 0.94 0.95
CA LYS A 66 -12.08 0.95 1.03
C LYS A 66 -12.73 0.40 -0.24
N ASN A 67 -12.23 0.79 -1.42
CA ASN A 67 -12.74 0.31 -2.69
C ASN A 67 -12.47 -1.20 -2.88
N LEU A 68 -11.30 -1.67 -2.43
CA LEU A 68 -10.94 -3.08 -2.47
C LEU A 68 -11.85 -3.92 -1.57
N GLU A 69 -12.04 -3.49 -0.32
CA GLU A 69 -12.96 -4.12 0.65
C GLU A 69 -14.39 -4.17 0.09
N GLY A 70 -14.88 -3.07 -0.50
CA GLY A 70 -16.19 -3.04 -1.14
C GLY A 70 -16.31 -3.92 -2.39
N SER A 71 -15.22 -4.16 -3.11
CA SER A 71 -15.21 -5.08 -4.26
C SER A 71 -15.16 -6.54 -3.81
N ILE A 72 -14.35 -6.85 -2.79
CA ILE A 72 -14.24 -8.20 -2.19
C ILE A 72 -15.57 -8.63 -1.57
N ASN A 73 -16.22 -7.76 -0.80
CA ASN A 73 -17.53 -8.03 -0.19
C ASN A 73 -18.63 -8.27 -1.24
N ARG A 74 -18.48 -7.72 -2.46
CA ARG A 74 -19.43 -7.96 -3.56
C ARG A 74 -19.19 -9.29 -4.25
N THR A 75 -17.96 -9.78 -4.31
CA THR A 75 -17.65 -11.09 -4.86
C THR A 75 -18.01 -12.24 -3.91
N GLU A 76 -18.07 -12.00 -2.60
CA GLU A 76 -18.53 -13.00 -1.61
C GLU A 76 -20.06 -13.08 -1.48
N ALA A 77 -20.81 -12.14 -2.08
CA ALA A 77 -22.27 -12.12 -2.07
C ALA A 77 -22.91 -12.95 -3.21
N PHE A 78 -22.10 -13.70 -3.97
CA PHE A 78 -22.51 -14.63 -5.02
C PHE A 78 -21.97 -16.04 -4.72
#